data_AF-A0A2N9HMS5-F1
#
_entry.id   AF-A0A2N9HMS5-F1
#
_cell.length_a   1.000
_cell.length_b   1.000
_cell.length_c   1.000
_cell.angle_alpha   90.00
_cell.angle_beta   90.00
_cell.angle_gamma   90.00
#
_symmetry.space_group_name_H-M   'P 1'
#
loop_
_entity.id
_entity.type
_entity.pdbx_description
1 polymer ?
#
loop_
_entity_poly.entity_id
_entity_poly.type
_entity_poly.pdbx_seq_one_letter_code
_entity_poly.pdbx_strand_id
1 'polypeptide(L)'
;MVTKKAEQQAVYWTEISDSVSRRFHFEADGQVSMKVVDDSRAVIHKMVDCFYNKFFPSGYPYSVSEGYLRYTQFRALQHITSAALSVLSTQSLLFAAGLRPTPAQATAILRDGMQHVGKLICSNLGARMDSEPKSWRILADVLFDLGTGLEVLSPLCPHLFLEVAGLGNFAKGIAVVAARATRLPIYSSFAKEGNLSDLFAKGEAISTLFNVVGLGAGISLASTICSSMQGKLVVGPLLSILHVYSVVEEIQAVPVNTLNSQRTAMIVADFLKAGKISSPADLRYQEDLLFTGRLIEDAGNVKVGRALRKVVKPSKLRELKQIFLEEKFLLSHGNEWVDMVLEQDATGEDALRGWLVAAYAADIGKSSHEPSASALQEAYDKMNDVFPPFLSELQAKGWHTDRFLDGTGSRFSW
;
A
#
# COMPACT_ATOMS: atom_id res chain seq x y z
N MET A 1 4.81 56.62 58.13
CA MET A 1 4.62 55.19 57.80
C MET A 1 4.07 55.10 56.38
N VAL A 2 4.92 54.79 55.41
CA VAL A 2 4.52 54.46 54.03
C VAL A 2 4.88 52.99 53.84
N THR A 3 3.89 52.11 53.91
CA THR A 3 4.06 50.69 53.63
C THR A 3 4.24 50.49 52.13
N LYS A 4 5.47 50.20 51.72
CA LYS A 4 5.81 49.69 50.38
C LYS A 4 5.01 48.41 50.13
N LYS A 5 4.12 48.46 49.15
CA LYS A 5 3.50 47.26 48.56
C LYS A 5 4.64 46.52 47.85
N ALA A 6 5.03 45.35 48.38
CA ALA A 6 6.01 44.51 47.73
C ALA A 6 5.44 44.08 46.37
N GLU A 7 6.07 44.53 45.29
CA GLU A 7 5.85 43.95 43.97
C GLU A 7 6.19 42.47 44.07
N GLN A 8 5.20 41.61 43.85
CA GLN A 8 5.41 40.17 43.69
C GLN A 8 6.32 39.99 42.47
N GLN A 9 7.60 39.80 42.74
CA GLN A 9 8.61 39.61 41.72
C GLN A 9 8.30 38.29 41.01
N ALA A 10 7.80 38.38 39.78
CA ALA A 10 7.49 37.20 38.98
C ALA A 10 8.74 36.32 38.90
N VAL A 11 8.62 35.07 39.35
CA VAL A 11 9.74 34.13 39.40
C VAL A 11 9.93 33.59 37.98
N TYR A 12 10.98 34.06 37.32
CA TYR A 12 11.43 33.53 36.05
C TYR A 12 12.62 32.60 36.30
N TRP A 13 12.62 31.43 35.67
CA TRP A 13 13.82 30.60 35.57
C TRP A 13 14.02 30.18 34.11
N THR A 14 15.24 29.82 33.77
CA THR A 14 15.60 29.40 32.42
C THR A 14 16.19 28.00 32.49
N GLU A 15 15.61 27.07 31.76
CA GLU A 15 16.14 25.72 31.61
C GLU A 15 16.82 25.62 30.25
N ILE A 16 18.04 25.07 30.27
CA ILE A 16 18.82 24.81 29.07
C ILE A 16 18.80 23.31 28.86
N SER A 17 18.19 22.88 27.76
CA SER A 17 18.20 21.49 27.33
C SER A 17 18.87 21.44 25.97
N ASP A 18 20.00 20.75 25.93
CA ASP A 18 20.95 20.71 24.80
C ASP A 18 21.38 22.11 24.31
N SER A 19 20.69 22.59 23.28
CA SER A 19 20.98 23.82 22.52
C SER A 19 19.82 24.82 22.54
N VAL A 20 18.76 24.53 23.33
CA VAL A 20 17.57 25.37 23.45
C VAL A 20 17.45 25.89 24.88
N SER A 21 17.35 27.21 25.00
CA SER A 21 17.12 27.93 26.24
C SER A 21 15.63 28.29 26.34
N ARG A 22 14.93 27.70 27.32
CA ARG A 22 13.49 27.92 27.56
C ARG A 22 13.34 28.68 28.87
N ARG A 23 12.65 29.82 28.85
CA ARG A 23 12.27 30.57 30.06
C ARG A 23 10.86 30.20 30.47
N PHE A 24 10.73 29.86 31.73
CA PHE A 24 9.47 29.52 32.37
C PHE A 24 9.12 30.61 33.37
N HIS A 25 7.82 30.83 33.55
CA HIS A 25 7.27 31.58 34.66
C HIS A 25 5.90 31.05 35.03
N PHE A 26 5.53 31.24 36.29
CA PHE A 26 4.18 30.97 36.76
C PHE A 26 3.28 32.17 36.50
N GLU A 27 2.15 31.93 35.86
CA GLU A 27 1.05 32.87 35.76
C GLU A 27 0.30 32.95 37.10
N ALA A 28 -0.45 34.03 37.32
CA ALA A 28 -1.11 34.29 38.60
C ALA A 28 -2.20 33.24 38.95
N ASP A 29 -2.61 32.42 37.98
CA ASP A 29 -3.57 31.32 38.12
C ASP A 29 -2.91 29.96 38.41
N GLY A 30 -1.58 29.91 38.51
CA GLY A 30 -0.80 28.69 38.75
C GLY A 30 -0.41 27.92 37.48
N GLN A 31 -0.74 28.41 36.28
CA GLN A 31 -0.28 27.79 35.03
C GLN A 31 1.17 28.15 34.73
N VAL A 32 1.91 27.21 34.12
CA VAL A 32 3.30 27.42 33.70
C VAL A 32 3.32 27.90 32.26
N SER A 33 3.87 29.08 32.04
CA SER A 33 4.01 29.69 30.72
C SER A 33 5.48 29.63 30.26
N MET A 34 5.70 29.06 29.08
CA MET A 34 7.02 28.76 28.51
C MET A 34 7.29 29.63 27.29
N LYS A 35 8.46 30.27 27.26
CA LYS A 35 8.95 31.07 26.12
C LYS A 35 10.36 30.64 25.75
N VAL A 36 10.60 30.33 24.48
CA VAL A 36 11.95 30.06 23.97
C VAL A 36 12.73 31.38 23.96
N VAL A 37 13.87 31.43 24.65
CA VAL A 37 14.73 32.62 24.82
C VAL A 37 15.86 32.62 23.81
N ASP A 38 16.49 31.47 23.61
CA ASP A 38 17.58 31.29 22.68
C ASP A 38 17.55 29.87 22.12
N ASP A 39 17.88 29.74 20.84
CA ASP A 39 17.93 28.46 20.16
C ASP A 39 19.22 28.47 19.33
N SER A 40 20.25 27.84 19.86
CA SER A 40 21.60 27.79 19.26
C SER A 40 21.74 26.68 18.22
N ARG A 41 20.66 25.94 17.90
CA ARG A 41 20.67 24.93 16.84
C ARG A 41 21.00 25.57 15.50
N ALA A 42 21.77 24.84 14.68
CA ALA A 42 22.03 25.26 13.30
C ALA A 42 20.70 25.49 12.56
N VAL A 43 20.69 26.48 11.67
CA VAL A 43 19.49 26.86 10.89
C VAL A 43 18.88 25.64 10.18
N ILE A 44 19.72 24.73 9.70
CA ILE A 44 19.30 23.48 9.06
C ILE A 44 18.49 22.62 10.04
N HIS A 45 18.95 22.40 11.27
CA HIS A 45 18.22 21.63 12.27
C HIS A 45 16.87 22.25 12.62
N LYS A 46 16.81 23.59 12.76
CA LYS A 46 15.55 24.30 12.99
C LYS A 46 14.56 24.11 11.83
N MET A 47 15.05 24.24 10.59
CA MET A 47 14.23 24.04 9.39
C MET A 47 13.74 22.59 9.28
N VAL A 48 14.61 21.63 9.57
CA VAL A 48 14.28 20.19 9.56
C VAL A 48 13.23 19.89 10.64
N ASP A 49 13.38 20.38 11.86
CA ASP A 49 12.41 20.17 12.93
C ASP A 49 11.06 20.85 12.62
N CYS A 50 11.08 22.08 12.10
CA CYS A 50 9.87 22.74 11.60
C CYS A 50 9.18 21.92 10.50
N PHE A 51 9.96 21.32 9.59
CA PHE A 51 9.43 20.48 8.53
C PHE A 51 8.79 19.21 9.09
N TYR A 52 9.48 18.49 9.98
CA TYR A 52 8.93 17.31 10.65
C TYR A 52 7.64 17.66 11.41
N ASN A 53 7.66 18.69 12.25
CA ASN A 53 6.49 19.12 13.01
C ASN A 53 5.30 19.48 12.11
N LYS A 54 5.56 20.07 10.94
CA LYS A 54 4.50 20.46 10.01
C LYS A 54 3.96 19.29 9.19
N PHE A 55 4.83 18.45 8.63
CA PHE A 55 4.50 17.47 7.60
C PHE A 55 4.51 16.01 8.06
N PHE A 56 4.98 15.70 9.27
CA PHE A 56 4.90 14.37 9.85
C PHE A 56 3.77 14.27 10.89
N PRO A 57 3.28 13.04 11.15
CA PRO A 57 2.28 12.79 12.19
C PRO A 57 2.74 13.24 13.57
N SER A 58 1.78 13.61 14.39
CA SER A 58 1.97 13.95 15.80
C SER A 58 2.58 12.75 16.53
N GLY A 59 3.64 12.97 17.31
CA GLY A 59 4.36 11.90 18.00
C GLY A 59 5.34 11.10 17.13
N TYR A 60 5.59 11.52 15.89
CA TYR A 60 6.64 10.92 15.06
C TYR A 60 8.01 11.01 15.78
N PRO A 61 8.86 9.95 15.75
CA PRO A 61 8.71 8.71 14.99
C PRO A 61 7.91 7.59 15.68
N TYR A 62 7.51 7.74 16.93
CA TYR A 62 6.92 6.66 17.73
C TYR A 62 5.47 6.35 17.37
N SER A 63 4.72 7.34 16.89
CA SER A 63 3.31 7.19 16.53
C SER A 63 3.04 6.43 15.23
N VAL A 64 4.07 6.02 14.50
CA VAL A 64 3.94 5.32 13.21
C VAL A 64 4.74 4.01 13.15
N SER A 65 4.31 3.09 12.29
CA SER A 65 5.06 1.88 11.98
C SER A 65 6.37 2.19 11.22
N GLU A 66 7.29 1.23 11.29
CA GLU A 66 8.58 1.33 10.60
C GLU A 66 8.41 1.50 9.09
N GLY A 67 9.38 2.14 8.44
CA GLY A 67 9.34 2.39 7.00
C GLY A 67 8.63 3.68 6.58
N TYR A 68 7.88 4.35 7.47
CA TYR A 68 7.13 5.58 7.12
C TYR A 68 8.01 6.71 6.56
N LEU A 69 9.25 6.86 7.04
CA LEU A 69 10.19 7.85 6.52
C LEU A 69 10.57 7.54 5.06
N ARG A 70 10.96 6.29 4.79
CA ARG A 70 11.36 5.83 3.44
C ARG A 70 10.20 5.96 2.46
N TYR A 71 9.00 5.57 2.90
CA TYR A 71 7.75 5.76 2.18
C TYR A 71 7.52 7.24 1.83
N THR A 72 7.63 8.14 2.82
CA THR A 72 7.42 9.59 2.61
C THR A 72 8.46 10.21 1.67
N GLN A 73 9.73 9.79 1.75
CA GLN A 73 10.80 10.26 0.87
C GLN A 73 10.55 9.91 -0.60
N PHE A 74 10.17 8.67 -0.88
CA PHE A 74 9.89 8.27 -2.26
C PHE A 74 8.55 8.76 -2.77
N ARG A 75 7.55 8.88 -1.90
CA ARG A 75 6.32 9.58 -2.25
C ARG A 75 6.57 11.02 -2.68
N ALA A 76 7.47 11.74 -2.01
CA ALA A 76 7.86 13.08 -2.43
C ALA A 76 8.45 13.07 -3.85
N LEU A 77 9.37 12.15 -4.14
CA LEU A 77 9.98 12.02 -5.46
C LEU A 77 8.96 11.61 -6.54
N GLN A 78 8.09 10.65 -6.22
CA GLN A 78 6.98 10.22 -7.06
C GLN A 78 6.11 11.42 -7.46
N HIS A 79 5.67 12.24 -6.50
CA HIS A 79 4.82 13.39 -6.79
C HIS A 79 5.55 14.46 -7.61
N ILE A 80 6.85 14.68 -7.41
CA ILE A 80 7.64 15.59 -8.26
C ILE A 80 7.62 15.10 -9.70
N THR A 81 7.98 13.83 -9.94
CA THR A 81 8.15 13.28 -11.29
C THR A 81 6.82 13.12 -12.01
N SER A 82 5.78 12.64 -11.32
CA SER A 82 4.43 12.49 -11.86
C SER A 82 3.85 13.85 -12.26
N ALA A 83 4.00 14.87 -11.40
CA ALA A 83 3.55 16.23 -11.70
C ALA A 83 4.31 16.82 -12.90
N ALA A 84 5.63 16.66 -12.96
CA ALA A 84 6.41 17.12 -14.11
C ALA A 84 5.97 16.45 -15.42
N LEU A 85 5.75 15.13 -15.39
CA LEU A 85 5.25 14.35 -16.53
C LEU A 85 3.84 14.81 -16.96
N SER A 86 2.98 15.15 -15.99
CA SER A 86 1.63 15.67 -16.25
C SER A 86 1.65 17.00 -17.01
N VAL A 87 2.62 17.88 -16.73
CA VAL A 87 2.78 19.15 -17.47
C VAL A 87 3.12 18.89 -18.95
N LEU A 88 4.03 17.94 -19.21
CA LEU A 88 4.37 17.56 -20.59
C LEU A 88 3.16 17.01 -21.34
N SER A 89 2.35 16.20 -20.63
CA SER A 89 1.08 15.67 -21.13
C SER A 89 0.13 16.78 -21.55
N THR A 90 -0.14 17.71 -20.63
CA THR A 90 -1.06 18.83 -20.86
C THR A 90 -0.57 19.71 -22.01
N GLN A 91 0.72 20.00 -22.08
CA GLN A 91 1.30 20.76 -23.18
C GLN A 91 1.10 20.06 -24.54
N SER A 92 1.34 18.74 -24.62
CA SER A 92 1.12 17.96 -25.83
C SER A 92 -0.36 17.91 -26.24
N LEU A 93 -1.26 17.73 -25.28
CA LEU A 93 -2.70 17.72 -25.54
C LEU A 93 -3.22 19.05 -26.06
N LEU A 94 -2.80 20.17 -25.46
CA LEU A 94 -3.16 21.51 -25.91
C LEU A 94 -2.67 21.75 -27.35
N PHE A 95 -1.44 21.34 -27.63
CA PHE A 95 -0.89 21.44 -28.98
C PHE A 95 -1.69 20.60 -29.98
N ALA A 96 -1.95 19.32 -29.69
CA ALA A 96 -2.68 18.45 -30.61
C ALA A 96 -4.16 18.83 -30.76
N ALA A 97 -4.80 19.37 -29.72
CA ALA A 97 -6.15 19.94 -29.81
C ALA A 97 -6.19 21.14 -30.76
N GLY A 98 -5.14 21.98 -30.76
CA GLY A 98 -5.01 23.12 -31.67
C GLY A 98 -4.83 22.73 -33.15
N LEU A 99 -4.47 21.48 -33.46
CA LEU A 99 -4.28 21.00 -34.83
C LEU A 99 -5.57 20.51 -35.50
N ARG A 100 -6.73 20.59 -34.82
CA ARG A 100 -7.95 19.89 -35.24
C ARG A 100 -9.01 20.79 -35.86
N PRO A 101 -9.70 20.33 -36.92
CA PRO A 101 -10.82 21.05 -37.51
C PRO A 101 -12.15 20.81 -36.78
N THR A 102 -12.26 19.78 -35.94
CA THR A 102 -13.46 19.44 -35.18
C THR A 102 -13.67 20.35 -33.96
N PRO A 103 -14.92 20.61 -33.54
CA PRO A 103 -15.19 21.42 -32.35
C PRO A 103 -14.48 20.84 -31.11
N ALA A 104 -13.67 21.66 -30.46
CA ALA A 104 -12.86 21.27 -29.29
C ALA A 104 -13.72 20.71 -28.14
N GLN A 105 -14.98 21.14 -28.02
CA GLN A 105 -15.89 20.71 -26.96
C GLN A 105 -16.34 19.25 -27.11
N ALA A 106 -16.74 18.81 -28.31
CA ALA A 106 -17.21 17.44 -28.53
C ALA A 106 -16.09 16.40 -28.37
N THR A 107 -14.88 16.76 -28.79
CA THR A 107 -13.69 15.92 -28.64
C THR A 107 -13.22 15.83 -27.20
N ALA A 108 -13.34 16.91 -26.42
CA ALA A 108 -13.08 16.88 -24.98
C ALA A 108 -14.05 15.95 -24.23
N ILE A 109 -15.36 16.06 -24.51
CA ILE A 109 -16.38 15.23 -23.84
C ILE A 109 -16.15 13.74 -24.07
N LEU A 110 -15.92 13.31 -25.32
CA LEU A 110 -15.73 11.88 -25.60
C LEU A 110 -14.42 11.35 -24.99
N ARG A 111 -13.35 12.14 -25.08
CA ARG A 111 -12.05 11.81 -24.48
C ARG A 111 -12.15 11.70 -22.96
N ASP A 112 -12.83 12.62 -22.29
CA ASP A 112 -12.98 12.63 -20.83
C ASP A 112 -13.98 11.56 -20.36
N GLY A 113 -14.98 11.23 -21.19
CA GLY A 113 -15.91 10.12 -20.97
C GLY A 113 -15.19 8.78 -20.80
N MET A 114 -14.12 8.53 -21.56
CA MET A 114 -13.32 7.31 -21.44
C MET A 114 -12.70 7.12 -20.05
N GLN A 115 -12.33 8.21 -19.37
CA GLN A 115 -11.84 8.14 -17.99
C GLN A 115 -12.92 7.60 -17.04
N HIS A 116 -14.19 7.99 -17.23
CA HIS A 116 -15.30 7.49 -16.42
C HIS A 116 -15.59 6.01 -16.69
N VAL A 117 -15.48 5.57 -17.94
CA VAL A 117 -15.59 4.14 -18.29
C VAL A 117 -14.51 3.32 -17.58
N GLY A 118 -13.25 3.80 -17.60
CA GLY A 118 -12.15 3.16 -16.87
C GLY A 118 -12.43 3.04 -15.37
N LYS A 119 -12.94 4.12 -14.75
CA LYS A 119 -13.34 4.12 -13.33
C LYS A 119 -14.41 3.07 -13.03
N LEU A 120 -15.44 2.97 -13.87
CA LEU A 120 -16.55 2.03 -13.69
C LEU A 120 -16.07 0.57 -13.76
N ILE A 121 -15.26 0.23 -14.76
CA ILE A 121 -14.72 -1.13 -14.91
C ILE A 121 -13.84 -1.50 -13.71
N CYS A 122 -12.99 -0.55 -13.28
CA CYS A 122 -12.07 -0.77 -12.16
C CYS A 122 -12.79 -0.95 -10.81
N SER A 123 -14.01 -0.43 -10.65
CA SER A 123 -14.77 -0.52 -9.39
C SER A 123 -15.08 -1.95 -8.95
N ASN A 124 -15.22 -2.89 -9.90
CA ASN A 124 -15.48 -4.30 -9.62
C ASN A 124 -14.26 -5.06 -9.09
N LEU A 125 -13.09 -4.41 -9.02
CA LEU A 125 -11.82 -5.03 -8.62
C LEU A 125 -11.40 -4.64 -7.19
N GLY A 126 -12.26 -3.97 -6.43
CA GLY A 126 -11.96 -3.48 -5.07
C GLY A 126 -11.45 -4.58 -4.13
N ALA A 127 -12.10 -5.73 -4.09
CA ALA A 127 -11.65 -6.85 -3.24
C ALA A 127 -10.22 -7.33 -3.58
N ARG A 128 -9.83 -7.29 -4.85
CA ARG A 128 -8.46 -7.62 -5.28
C ARG A 128 -7.46 -6.54 -4.85
N MET A 129 -7.88 -5.28 -4.84
CA MET A 129 -7.05 -4.16 -4.38
C MET A 129 -6.82 -4.19 -2.88
N ASP A 130 -7.82 -4.62 -2.11
CA ASP A 130 -7.66 -4.82 -0.66
C ASP A 130 -6.72 -6.00 -0.35
N SER A 131 -6.80 -7.07 -1.14
CA SER A 131 -5.95 -8.27 -1.00
C SER A 131 -4.47 -7.99 -1.33
N GLU A 132 -4.21 -7.27 -2.44
CA GLU A 132 -2.86 -7.00 -2.95
C GLU A 132 -2.59 -5.47 -3.12
N PRO A 133 -2.66 -4.67 -2.05
CA PRO A 133 -2.65 -3.21 -2.17
C PRO A 133 -1.34 -2.66 -2.72
N LYS A 134 -0.22 -3.36 -2.46
CA LYS A 134 1.11 -2.99 -2.95
C LYS A 134 1.19 -3.09 -4.48
N SER A 135 0.90 -4.27 -5.02
CA SER A 135 0.92 -4.52 -6.46
C SER A 135 -0.09 -3.67 -7.22
N TRP A 136 -1.29 -3.47 -6.66
CA TRP A 136 -2.29 -2.59 -7.26
C TRP A 136 -1.88 -1.12 -7.26
N ARG A 137 -1.10 -0.65 -6.28
CA ARG A 137 -0.53 0.69 -6.33
C ARG A 137 0.47 0.82 -7.47
N ILE A 138 1.43 -0.11 -7.57
CA ILE A 138 2.42 -0.08 -8.66
C ILE A 138 1.73 -0.13 -10.02
N LEU A 139 0.75 -1.03 -10.19
CA LEU A 139 -0.04 -1.12 -11.42
C LEU A 139 -0.78 0.18 -11.73
N ALA A 140 -1.35 0.85 -10.70
CA ALA A 140 -2.03 2.13 -10.87
C ALA A 140 -1.09 3.18 -11.45
N ASP A 141 0.08 3.37 -10.85
CA ASP A 141 1.06 4.37 -11.29
C ASP A 141 1.66 4.03 -12.67
N VAL A 142 1.90 2.75 -12.98
CA VAL A 142 2.31 2.31 -14.33
C VAL A 142 1.23 2.62 -15.37
N LEU A 143 -0.05 2.31 -15.08
CA LEU A 143 -1.16 2.64 -15.98
C LEU A 143 -1.34 4.16 -16.15
N PHE A 144 -1.11 4.92 -15.09
CA PHE A 144 -1.15 6.38 -15.14
C PHE A 144 -0.07 6.93 -16.07
N ASP A 145 1.15 6.40 -15.98
CA ASP A 145 2.27 6.78 -16.83
C ASP A 145 2.06 6.37 -18.28
N LEU A 146 1.56 5.16 -18.53
CA LEU A 146 1.17 4.72 -19.88
C LEU A 146 0.12 5.64 -20.48
N GLY A 147 -0.91 5.98 -19.71
CA GLY A 147 -1.93 6.91 -20.15
C GLY A 147 -1.39 8.31 -20.43
N THR A 148 -0.44 8.76 -19.61
CA THR A 148 0.27 10.03 -19.81
C THR A 148 1.19 9.99 -21.04
N GLY A 149 1.86 8.88 -21.29
CA GLY A 149 2.68 8.66 -22.48
C GLY A 149 1.85 8.73 -23.76
N LEU A 150 0.65 8.11 -23.78
CA LEU A 150 -0.27 8.21 -24.92
C LEU A 150 -0.67 9.66 -25.20
N GLU A 151 -0.98 10.44 -24.16
CA GLU A 151 -1.29 11.86 -24.30
C GLU A 151 -0.09 12.68 -24.83
N VAL A 152 1.13 12.40 -24.34
CA VAL A 152 2.37 13.02 -24.84
C VAL A 152 2.60 12.71 -26.31
N LEU A 153 2.32 11.48 -26.75
CA LEU A 153 2.47 10.99 -28.13
C LEU A 153 1.35 11.44 -29.06
N SER A 154 0.20 11.85 -28.54
CA SER A 154 -0.98 12.20 -29.32
C SER A 154 -0.75 13.21 -30.48
N PRO A 155 0.17 14.20 -30.40
CA PRO A 155 0.46 15.08 -31.53
C PRO A 155 1.11 14.40 -32.73
N LEU A 156 1.74 13.24 -32.56
CA LEU A 156 2.35 12.49 -33.66
C LEU A 156 1.29 11.82 -34.56
N CYS A 157 0.09 11.59 -34.01
CA CYS A 157 -1.01 10.92 -34.69
C CYS A 157 -2.27 11.81 -34.66
N PRO A 158 -2.28 13.00 -35.29
CA PRO A 158 -3.40 13.96 -35.18
C PRO A 158 -4.73 13.35 -35.68
N HIS A 159 -4.65 12.48 -36.70
CA HIS A 159 -5.77 11.73 -37.26
C HIS A 159 -6.38 10.69 -36.30
N LEU A 160 -5.61 10.20 -35.32
CA LEU A 160 -6.05 9.24 -34.28
C LEU A 160 -6.05 9.83 -32.87
N PHE A 161 -5.98 11.16 -32.72
CA PHE A 161 -5.82 11.72 -31.36
C PHE A 161 -6.98 11.34 -30.45
N LEU A 162 -8.20 11.10 -30.95
CA LEU A 162 -9.33 10.84 -30.07
C LEU A 162 -9.23 9.44 -29.46
N GLU A 163 -8.77 8.50 -30.27
CA GLU A 163 -8.46 7.13 -29.92
C GLU A 163 -7.26 7.08 -28.97
N VAL A 164 -6.17 7.75 -29.30
CA VAL A 164 -4.93 7.77 -28.49
C VAL A 164 -5.15 8.48 -27.15
N ALA A 165 -5.70 9.70 -27.16
CA ALA A 165 -5.95 10.47 -25.94
C ALA A 165 -7.12 9.88 -25.12
N GLY A 166 -8.12 9.29 -25.78
CA GLY A 166 -9.21 8.57 -25.13
C GLY A 166 -8.73 7.30 -24.43
N LEU A 167 -7.87 6.51 -25.07
CA LEU A 167 -7.23 5.35 -24.45
C LEU A 167 -6.32 5.78 -23.29
N GLY A 168 -5.61 6.90 -23.42
CA GLY A 168 -4.83 7.50 -22.34
C GLY A 168 -5.69 7.84 -21.12
N ASN A 169 -6.81 8.54 -21.34
CA ASN A 169 -7.77 8.86 -20.29
C ASN A 169 -8.43 7.61 -19.69
N PHE A 170 -8.72 6.59 -20.49
CA PHE A 170 -9.23 5.30 -20.02
C PHE A 170 -8.26 4.64 -19.02
N ALA A 171 -6.98 4.54 -19.39
CA ALA A 171 -5.94 3.99 -18.53
C ALA A 171 -5.80 4.80 -17.22
N LYS A 172 -5.79 6.13 -17.31
CA LYS A 172 -5.80 7.02 -16.14
C LYS A 172 -7.05 6.85 -15.27
N GLY A 173 -8.19 6.54 -15.88
CA GLY A 173 -9.44 6.25 -15.17
C GLY A 173 -9.31 5.04 -14.24
N ILE A 174 -8.73 3.95 -14.75
CA ILE A 174 -8.42 2.74 -13.96
C ILE A 174 -7.39 3.07 -12.86
N ALA A 175 -6.29 3.72 -13.25
CA ALA A 175 -5.21 4.11 -12.33
C ALA A 175 -5.72 4.90 -11.12
N VAL A 176 -6.55 5.93 -11.35
CA VAL A 176 -7.08 6.78 -10.28
C VAL A 176 -7.92 5.98 -9.27
N VAL A 177 -8.71 5.01 -9.71
CA VAL A 177 -9.50 4.17 -8.80
C VAL A 177 -8.58 3.27 -7.99
N ALA A 178 -7.66 2.57 -8.65
CA ALA A 178 -6.71 1.68 -7.99
C ALA A 178 -5.82 2.41 -6.96
N ALA A 179 -5.27 3.59 -7.31
CA ALA A 179 -4.47 4.41 -6.42
C ALA A 179 -5.27 4.89 -5.19
N ARG A 180 -6.55 5.23 -5.36
CA ARG A 180 -7.43 5.66 -4.27
C ARG A 180 -7.85 4.50 -3.37
N ALA A 181 -8.22 3.36 -3.95
CA ALA A 181 -8.66 2.18 -3.21
C ALA A 181 -7.55 1.65 -2.29
N THR A 182 -6.32 1.59 -2.80
CA THR A 182 -5.14 1.10 -2.05
C THR A 182 -4.66 2.06 -0.96
N ARG A 183 -5.17 3.29 -0.91
CA ARG A 183 -4.70 4.32 0.03
C ARG A 183 -5.00 3.98 1.49
N LEU A 184 -6.21 3.53 1.76
CA LEU A 184 -6.64 3.15 3.11
C LEU A 184 -5.80 2.00 3.69
N PRO A 185 -5.67 0.83 3.03
CA PRO A 185 -4.86 -0.26 3.59
C PRO A 185 -3.39 0.13 3.79
N ILE A 186 -2.82 0.96 2.91
CA ILE A 186 -1.45 1.47 3.07
C ILE A 186 -1.32 2.36 4.31
N TYR A 187 -2.13 3.40 4.48
CA TYR A 187 -2.01 4.26 5.67
C TYR A 187 -2.40 3.54 6.95
N SER A 188 -3.38 2.64 6.91
CA SER A 188 -3.77 1.84 8.07
C SER A 188 -2.61 1.00 8.59
N SER A 189 -1.75 0.48 7.71
CA SER A 189 -0.57 -0.29 8.12
C SER A 189 0.51 0.54 8.85
N PHE A 190 0.50 1.86 8.67
CA PHE A 190 1.39 2.78 9.38
C PHE A 190 0.81 3.29 10.71
N ALA A 191 -0.50 3.16 10.94
CA ALA A 191 -1.15 3.69 12.12
C ALA A 191 -0.88 2.81 13.35
N LYS A 192 -0.47 3.43 14.47
CA LYS A 192 -0.27 2.75 15.76
C LYS A 192 -1.25 3.19 16.85
N GLU A 193 -1.55 4.48 16.90
CA GLU A 193 -2.26 5.11 18.04
C GLU A 193 -3.66 5.61 17.64
N GLY A 194 -4.32 4.93 16.68
CA GLY A 194 -5.57 5.43 16.10
C GLY A 194 -5.40 6.76 15.33
N ASN A 195 -4.17 7.10 14.97
CA ASN A 195 -3.77 8.35 14.30
C ASN A 195 -3.98 8.32 12.77
N LEU A 196 -4.93 7.52 12.28
CA LEU A 196 -5.16 7.32 10.86
C LEU A 196 -5.48 8.65 10.13
N SER A 197 -6.35 9.47 10.71
CA SER A 197 -6.72 10.77 10.13
C SER A 197 -5.53 11.73 10.01
N ASP A 198 -4.62 11.73 11.00
CA ASP A 198 -3.40 12.56 10.97
C ASP A 198 -2.45 12.06 9.88
N LEU A 199 -2.25 10.74 9.76
CA LEU A 199 -1.48 10.13 8.67
C LEU A 199 -2.01 10.53 7.28
N PHE A 200 -3.33 10.53 7.09
CA PHE A 200 -3.95 11.00 5.85
C PHE A 200 -3.69 12.48 5.60
N ALA A 201 -3.94 13.34 6.59
CA ALA A 201 -3.77 14.79 6.45
C ALA A 201 -2.32 15.17 6.12
N LYS A 202 -1.36 14.56 6.84
CA LYS A 202 0.08 14.79 6.67
C LYS A 202 0.58 14.26 5.34
N GLY A 203 0.13 13.07 4.96
CA GLY A 203 0.47 12.49 3.66
C GLY A 203 -0.09 13.31 2.49
N GLU A 204 -1.33 13.81 2.56
CA GLU A 204 -1.88 14.72 1.54
C GLU A 204 -1.13 16.07 1.49
N ALA A 205 -0.65 16.58 2.64
CA ALA A 205 0.17 17.79 2.69
C ALA A 205 1.53 17.59 2.00
N ILE A 206 2.22 16.47 2.26
CA ILE A 206 3.44 16.06 1.54
C ILE A 206 3.15 15.97 0.04
N SER A 207 2.11 15.22 -0.35
CA SER A 207 1.72 15.04 -1.75
C SER A 207 1.48 16.39 -2.45
N THR A 208 0.75 17.30 -1.81
CA THR A 208 0.44 18.62 -2.35
C THR A 208 1.71 19.47 -2.52
N LEU A 209 2.56 19.54 -1.50
CA LEU A 209 3.81 20.32 -1.55
C LEU A 209 4.69 19.88 -2.73
N PHE A 210 4.94 18.57 -2.82
CA PHE A 210 5.85 18.04 -3.84
C PHE A 210 5.23 18.01 -5.24
N ASN A 211 3.90 17.91 -5.34
CA ASN A 211 3.19 18.12 -6.60
C ASN A 211 3.40 19.55 -7.11
N VAL A 212 3.32 20.58 -6.26
CA VAL A 212 3.59 21.98 -6.66
C VAL A 212 5.03 22.15 -7.13
N VAL A 213 6.00 21.57 -6.42
CA VAL A 213 7.41 21.57 -6.83
C VAL A 213 7.59 20.91 -8.20
N GLY A 214 6.98 19.75 -8.41
CA GLY A 214 7.01 19.02 -9.67
C GLY A 214 6.34 19.75 -10.82
N LEU A 215 5.25 20.47 -10.58
CA LEU A 215 4.63 21.35 -11.59
C LEU A 215 5.60 22.46 -12.03
N GLY A 216 6.29 23.10 -11.07
CA GLY A 216 7.31 24.10 -11.38
C GLY A 216 8.45 23.54 -12.24
N ALA A 217 8.97 22.37 -11.86
CA ALA A 217 10.00 21.66 -12.63
C ALA A 217 9.48 21.27 -14.02
N GLY A 218 8.26 20.76 -14.12
CA GLY A 218 7.60 20.40 -15.38
C GLY A 218 7.43 21.58 -16.33
N ILE A 219 7.03 22.75 -15.82
CA ILE A 219 6.90 23.97 -16.62
C ILE A 219 8.27 24.42 -17.14
N SER A 220 9.31 24.37 -16.29
CA SER A 220 10.68 24.68 -16.70
C SER A 220 11.20 23.73 -17.78
N LEU A 221 10.92 22.42 -17.66
CA LEU A 221 11.25 21.44 -18.69
C LEU A 221 10.48 21.70 -19.99
N ALA A 222 9.17 21.96 -19.89
CA ALA A 222 8.27 22.24 -21.02
C ALA A 222 8.66 23.49 -21.81
N SER A 223 9.22 24.51 -21.15
CA SER A 223 9.68 25.75 -21.78
C SER A 223 11.11 25.67 -22.33
N THR A 224 11.87 24.64 -21.99
CA THR A 224 13.26 24.45 -22.41
C THR A 224 13.40 23.23 -23.33
N ILE A 225 13.91 22.10 -22.82
CA ILE A 225 14.25 20.89 -23.58
C ILE A 225 13.00 20.26 -24.20
N CYS A 226 11.88 20.25 -23.45
CA CYS A 226 10.62 19.65 -23.88
C CYS A 226 9.74 20.60 -24.70
N SER A 227 10.27 21.75 -25.15
CA SER A 227 9.60 22.56 -26.18
C SER A 227 9.48 21.81 -27.50
N SER A 228 10.42 20.92 -27.79
CA SER A 228 10.42 20.03 -28.95
C SER A 228 9.82 18.66 -28.64
N MET A 229 9.23 18.02 -29.65
CA MET A 229 8.74 16.64 -29.50
C MET A 229 9.87 15.65 -29.20
N GLN A 230 11.05 15.82 -29.82
CA GLN A 230 12.22 14.97 -29.55
C GLN A 230 12.63 15.04 -28.07
N GLY A 231 12.65 16.24 -27.48
CA GLY A 231 12.91 16.42 -26.05
C GLY A 231 11.90 15.69 -25.17
N LYS A 232 10.61 15.78 -25.50
CA LYS A 232 9.55 15.04 -24.77
C LYS A 232 9.72 13.52 -24.86
N LEU A 233 10.13 13.00 -26.02
CA LEU A 233 10.36 11.56 -26.23
C LEU A 233 11.56 11.02 -25.45
N VAL A 234 12.48 11.89 -25.02
CA VAL A 234 13.61 11.51 -24.16
C VAL A 234 13.27 11.73 -22.68
N VAL A 235 12.82 12.93 -22.33
CA VAL A 235 12.56 13.32 -20.93
C VAL A 235 11.35 12.60 -20.36
N GLY A 236 10.28 12.40 -21.15
CA GLY A 236 9.05 11.73 -20.70
C GLY A 236 9.30 10.32 -20.17
N PRO A 237 9.93 9.41 -20.95
CA PRO A 237 10.31 8.08 -20.46
C PRO A 237 11.25 8.10 -19.25
N LEU A 238 12.21 9.02 -19.19
CA LEU A 238 13.11 9.13 -18.03
C LEU A 238 12.36 9.52 -16.74
N LEU A 239 11.43 10.49 -16.85
CA LEU A 239 10.56 10.88 -15.74
C LEU A 239 9.65 9.72 -15.32
N SER A 240 9.12 8.96 -16.28
CA SER A 240 8.28 7.79 -15.99
C SER A 240 9.06 6.67 -15.30
N ILE A 241 10.28 6.37 -15.75
CA ILE A 241 11.15 5.38 -15.10
C ILE A 241 11.45 5.79 -13.66
N LEU A 242 11.79 7.07 -13.44
CA LEU A 242 12.05 7.59 -12.10
C LEU A 242 10.79 7.58 -11.22
N HIS A 243 9.63 7.88 -11.81
CA HIS A 243 8.33 7.82 -11.15
C HIS A 243 8.02 6.39 -10.69
N VAL A 244 8.03 5.41 -11.59
CA VAL A 244 7.76 4.00 -11.27
C VAL A 244 8.77 3.45 -10.27
N TYR A 245 10.06 3.77 -10.42
CA TYR A 245 11.08 3.40 -9.43
C TYR A 245 10.74 3.94 -8.03
N SER A 246 10.33 5.21 -7.95
CA SER A 246 9.93 5.83 -6.69
C SER A 246 8.71 5.12 -6.09
N VAL A 247 7.72 4.74 -6.89
CA VAL A 247 6.53 4.00 -6.42
C VAL A 247 6.92 2.63 -5.88
N VAL A 248 7.81 1.90 -6.56
CA VAL A 248 8.27 0.58 -6.09
C VAL A 248 8.94 0.71 -4.73
N GLU A 249 9.85 1.66 -4.57
CA GLU A 249 10.54 1.86 -3.29
C GLU A 249 9.62 2.41 -2.18
N GLU A 250 8.68 3.30 -2.52
CA GLU A 250 7.63 3.78 -1.61
C GLU A 250 6.86 2.59 -1.05
N ILE A 251 6.40 1.70 -1.92
CA ILE A 251 5.49 0.61 -1.57
C ILE A 251 6.18 -0.57 -0.90
N GLN A 252 7.44 -0.84 -1.22
CA GLN A 252 8.27 -1.80 -0.48
C GLN A 252 8.43 -1.40 1.00
N ALA A 253 8.44 -0.10 1.32
CA ALA A 253 8.56 0.37 2.69
C ALA A 253 7.28 0.21 3.53
N VAL A 254 6.15 -0.21 2.94
CA VAL A 254 4.85 -0.32 3.63
C VAL A 254 4.75 -1.66 4.38
N PRO A 255 4.56 -1.67 5.71
CA PRO A 255 4.47 -2.90 6.51
C PRO A 255 3.03 -3.41 6.60
N VAL A 256 2.45 -3.87 5.48
CA VAL A 256 1.04 -4.30 5.43
C VAL A 256 0.80 -5.52 6.31
N ASN A 257 -0.07 -5.37 7.32
CA ASN A 257 -0.23 -6.32 8.43
C ASN A 257 -1.50 -7.18 8.36
N THR A 258 -2.26 -7.13 7.26
CA THR A 258 -3.38 -8.04 6.98
C THR A 258 -2.92 -9.38 6.42
N LEU A 259 -3.76 -10.41 6.38
CA LEU A 259 -3.40 -11.67 5.72
C LEU A 259 -3.97 -11.73 4.30
N ASN A 260 -3.11 -12.09 3.34
CA ASN A 260 -3.49 -12.51 1.99
C ASN A 260 -2.82 -13.85 1.66
N SER A 261 -3.05 -14.39 0.46
CA SER A 261 -2.48 -15.68 0.06
C SER A 261 -0.96 -15.73 0.16
N GLN A 262 -0.28 -14.68 -0.33
CA GLN A 262 1.18 -14.64 -0.39
C GLN A 262 1.82 -14.49 0.99
N ARG A 263 1.37 -13.50 1.77
CA ARG A 263 1.89 -13.20 3.12
C ARG A 263 1.64 -14.38 4.06
N THR A 264 0.47 -15.01 3.98
CA THR A 264 0.15 -16.22 4.76
C THR A 264 1.10 -17.36 4.41
N ALA A 265 1.32 -17.62 3.12
CA ALA A 265 2.24 -18.66 2.69
C ALA A 265 3.69 -18.38 3.15
N MET A 266 4.15 -17.13 3.09
CA MET A 266 5.49 -16.76 3.57
C MET A 266 5.65 -16.96 5.08
N ILE A 267 4.66 -16.53 5.87
CA ILE A 267 4.64 -16.72 7.33
C ILE A 267 4.71 -18.21 7.69
N VAL A 268 3.92 -19.04 7.00
CA VAL A 268 3.88 -20.48 7.24
C VAL A 268 5.19 -21.15 6.83
N ALA A 269 5.77 -20.76 5.68
CA ALA A 269 7.07 -21.27 5.25
C ALA A 269 8.19 -20.91 6.23
N ASP A 270 8.25 -19.67 6.72
CA ASP A 270 9.24 -19.21 7.71
C ASP A 270 9.09 -19.98 9.03
N PHE A 271 7.85 -20.18 9.48
CA PHE A 271 7.56 -20.93 10.70
C PHE A 271 8.00 -22.40 10.59
N LEU A 272 7.68 -23.07 9.48
CA LEU A 272 8.03 -24.48 9.29
C LEU A 272 9.52 -24.71 9.11
N LYS A 273 10.23 -23.78 8.45
CA LYS A 273 11.68 -23.90 8.23
C LYS A 273 12.52 -23.51 9.44
N ALA A 274 12.18 -22.39 10.08
CA ALA A 274 13.04 -21.75 11.06
C ALA A 274 12.45 -21.71 12.47
N GLY A 275 11.18 -22.11 12.66
CA GLY A 275 10.48 -21.98 13.93
C GLY A 275 10.29 -20.53 14.36
N LYS A 276 10.23 -19.59 13.40
CA LYS A 276 10.15 -18.15 13.66
C LYS A 276 9.03 -17.52 12.84
N ILE A 277 8.41 -16.49 13.40
CA ILE A 277 7.39 -15.70 12.71
C ILE A 277 7.94 -14.30 12.39
N SER A 278 8.01 -13.98 11.10
CA SER A 278 8.40 -12.67 10.58
C SER A 278 7.31 -11.62 10.87
N SER A 279 7.70 -10.41 11.29
CA SER A 279 6.75 -9.30 11.45
C SER A 279 6.37 -8.71 10.09
N PRO A 280 5.28 -7.91 9.99
CA PRO A 280 4.96 -7.18 8.77
C PRO A 280 6.10 -6.27 8.30
N ALA A 281 6.90 -5.76 9.26
CA ALA A 281 8.06 -4.93 8.98
C ALA A 281 9.22 -5.72 8.36
N ASP A 282 9.43 -6.96 8.77
CA ASP A 282 10.48 -7.83 8.23
C ASP A 282 10.10 -8.38 6.84
N LEU A 283 8.83 -8.75 6.69
CA LEU A 283 8.30 -9.42 5.50
C LEU A 283 8.12 -8.48 4.30
N ARG A 284 7.99 -7.16 4.54
CA ARG A 284 7.61 -6.17 3.51
C ARG A 284 8.50 -6.12 2.26
N TYR A 285 9.78 -6.50 2.38
CA TYR A 285 10.75 -6.50 1.28
C TYR A 285 10.88 -7.86 0.57
N GLN A 286 10.25 -8.89 1.11
CA GLN A 286 10.29 -10.24 0.57
C GLN A 286 9.07 -10.55 -0.31
N GLU A 287 8.03 -9.71 -0.27
CA GLU A 287 6.84 -9.83 -1.12
C GLU A 287 7.21 -9.65 -2.60
N ASP A 288 6.74 -10.57 -3.44
CA ASP A 288 6.78 -10.43 -4.90
C ASP A 288 5.66 -9.49 -5.35
N LEU A 289 6.05 -8.29 -5.75
CA LEU A 289 5.11 -7.24 -6.14
C LEU A 289 4.59 -7.37 -7.57
N LEU A 290 5.24 -8.20 -8.41
CA LEU A 290 4.88 -8.38 -9.83
C LEU A 290 4.06 -9.66 -10.04
N PHE A 291 4.42 -10.74 -9.35
CA PHE A 291 3.82 -12.06 -9.50
C PHE A 291 3.20 -12.55 -8.18
N THR A 292 2.16 -11.85 -7.71
CA THR A 292 1.44 -12.17 -6.47
C THR A 292 0.79 -13.56 -6.42
N GLY A 293 0.64 -14.21 -7.57
CA GLY A 293 0.07 -15.56 -7.69
C GLY A 293 1.08 -16.70 -7.57
N ARG A 294 2.36 -16.42 -7.30
CA ARG A 294 3.38 -17.46 -7.18
C ARG A 294 3.15 -18.31 -5.93
N LEU A 295 3.07 -19.62 -6.11
CA LEU A 295 2.92 -20.57 -5.02
C LEU A 295 4.26 -20.75 -4.29
N ILE A 296 4.17 -20.99 -2.98
CA ILE A 296 5.32 -21.23 -2.12
C ILE A 296 5.30 -22.71 -1.72
N GLU A 297 6.27 -23.46 -2.23
CA GLU A 297 6.36 -24.92 -2.05
C GLU A 297 6.48 -25.30 -0.58
N ASP A 298 7.29 -24.55 0.17
CA ASP A 298 7.49 -24.76 1.60
C ASP A 298 6.25 -24.46 2.46
N ALA A 299 5.21 -23.87 1.86
CA ALA A 299 3.92 -23.62 2.48
C ALA A 299 2.80 -24.45 1.85
N GLY A 300 3.15 -25.60 1.25
CA GLY A 300 2.19 -26.58 0.73
C GLY A 300 1.55 -26.22 -0.61
N ASN A 301 2.09 -25.26 -1.36
CA ASN A 301 1.56 -24.83 -2.67
C ASN A 301 0.06 -24.52 -2.64
N VAL A 302 -0.41 -23.77 -1.66
CA VAL A 302 -1.84 -23.51 -1.47
C VAL A 302 -2.35 -22.40 -2.40
N LYS A 303 -3.50 -22.65 -3.03
CA LYS A 303 -4.23 -21.70 -3.87
C LYS A 303 -5.63 -21.46 -3.31
N VAL A 304 -5.97 -20.19 -3.09
CA VAL A 304 -7.27 -19.79 -2.51
C VAL A 304 -8.17 -19.13 -3.53
N GLY A 305 -9.47 -19.10 -3.22
CA GLY A 305 -10.40 -18.24 -3.92
C GLY A 305 -10.98 -18.86 -5.20
N ARG A 306 -10.97 -20.19 -5.31
CA ARG A 306 -11.68 -20.92 -6.37
C ARG A 306 -13.01 -21.44 -5.85
N ALA A 307 -14.04 -21.37 -6.68
CA ALA A 307 -15.37 -21.85 -6.34
C ALA A 307 -15.37 -23.36 -6.03
N LEU A 308 -16.04 -23.75 -4.93
CA LEU A 308 -16.11 -25.13 -4.43
C LEU A 308 -16.44 -26.16 -5.53
N ARG A 309 -17.43 -25.86 -6.38
CA ARG A 309 -17.85 -26.72 -7.51
C ARG A 309 -16.74 -27.05 -8.53
N LYS A 310 -15.70 -26.20 -8.62
CA LYS A 310 -14.56 -26.39 -9.53
C LYS A 310 -13.42 -27.18 -8.88
N VAL A 311 -13.45 -27.30 -7.55
CA VAL A 311 -12.37 -27.83 -6.73
C VAL A 311 -12.72 -29.22 -6.20
N VAL A 312 -13.90 -29.38 -5.61
CA VAL A 312 -14.28 -30.62 -4.90
C VAL A 312 -15.40 -31.35 -5.63
N LYS A 313 -15.24 -32.66 -5.84
CA LYS A 313 -16.30 -33.54 -6.36
C LYS A 313 -17.31 -33.88 -5.24
N PRO A 314 -18.61 -34.08 -5.56
CA PRO A 314 -19.64 -34.37 -4.54
C PRO A 314 -19.36 -35.60 -3.65
N SER A 315 -18.67 -36.62 -4.18
CA SER A 315 -18.27 -37.80 -3.41
C SER A 315 -17.23 -37.48 -2.33
N LYS A 316 -16.22 -36.68 -2.68
CA LYS A 316 -15.11 -36.30 -1.80
C LYS A 316 -15.50 -35.22 -0.79
N LEU A 317 -16.52 -34.43 -1.10
CA LEU A 317 -17.04 -33.40 -0.18
C LEU A 317 -17.52 -33.98 1.16
N ARG A 318 -18.17 -35.16 1.13
CA ARG A 318 -18.65 -35.83 2.36
C ARG A 318 -17.50 -36.31 3.24
N GLU A 319 -16.44 -36.84 2.63
CA GLU A 319 -15.25 -37.31 3.32
C GLU A 319 -14.49 -36.14 3.97
N LEU A 320 -14.23 -35.07 3.21
CA LEU A 320 -13.55 -33.88 3.74
C LEU A 320 -14.33 -33.23 4.89
N LYS A 321 -15.67 -33.24 4.83
CA LYS A 321 -16.51 -32.74 5.92
C LYS A 321 -16.41 -33.59 7.19
N GLN A 322 -16.11 -34.89 7.07
CA GLN A 322 -15.89 -35.74 8.25
C GLN A 322 -14.52 -35.48 8.90
N ILE A 323 -13.50 -35.16 8.09
CA ILE A 323 -12.15 -34.84 8.59
C ILE A 323 -12.12 -33.44 9.22
N PHE A 324 -12.74 -32.46 8.57
CA PHE A 324 -12.71 -31.04 8.97
C PHE A 324 -14.04 -30.59 9.58
N LEU A 325 -14.56 -31.35 10.56
CA LEU A 325 -15.91 -31.15 11.12
C LEU A 325 -16.12 -29.76 11.75
N GLU A 326 -15.09 -29.22 12.41
CA GLU A 326 -15.16 -27.94 13.15
C GLU A 326 -14.49 -26.77 12.41
N GLU A 327 -13.91 -27.02 11.23
CA GLU A 327 -13.11 -26.03 10.51
C GLU A 327 -13.90 -25.34 9.40
N LYS A 328 -13.60 -24.05 9.20
CA LYS A 328 -14.23 -23.21 8.18
C LYS A 328 -13.49 -23.24 6.84
N PHE A 329 -12.72 -24.29 6.58
CA PHE A 329 -11.97 -24.47 5.34
C PHE A 329 -12.08 -25.91 4.84
N LEU A 330 -11.90 -26.09 3.54
CA LEU A 330 -11.78 -27.38 2.88
C LEU A 330 -10.51 -27.40 2.03
N LEU A 331 -9.75 -28.49 2.12
CA LEU A 331 -8.56 -28.72 1.31
C LEU A 331 -8.81 -29.78 0.26
N SER A 332 -8.42 -29.48 -0.97
CA SER A 332 -8.44 -30.43 -2.08
C SER A 332 -7.07 -30.47 -2.73
N HIS A 333 -6.42 -31.62 -2.66
CA HIS A 333 -5.10 -31.83 -3.24
C HIS A 333 -5.24 -32.09 -4.74
N GLY A 334 -4.65 -31.21 -5.55
CA GLY A 334 -4.43 -31.42 -6.98
C GLY A 334 -3.01 -31.92 -7.25
N ASN A 335 -2.69 -32.14 -8.52
CA ASN A 335 -1.37 -32.65 -8.92
C ASN A 335 -0.23 -31.63 -8.72
N GLU A 336 -0.52 -30.34 -8.83
CA GLU A 336 0.47 -29.26 -8.78
C GLU A 336 0.33 -28.36 -7.54
N TRP A 337 -0.87 -28.28 -6.96
CA TRP A 337 -1.17 -27.37 -5.86
C TRP A 337 -2.33 -27.88 -5.02
N VAL A 338 -2.48 -27.32 -3.82
CA VAL A 338 -3.60 -27.60 -2.92
C VAL A 338 -4.61 -26.46 -3.01
N ASP A 339 -5.82 -26.76 -3.48
CA ASP A 339 -6.88 -25.77 -3.50
C ASP A 339 -7.52 -25.70 -2.10
N MET A 340 -7.47 -24.52 -1.49
CA MET A 340 -8.18 -24.23 -0.23
C MET A 340 -9.41 -23.38 -0.52
N VAL A 341 -10.56 -23.88 -0.08
CA VAL A 341 -11.84 -23.16 -0.16
C VAL A 341 -12.26 -22.77 1.25
N LEU A 342 -12.63 -21.51 1.43
CA LEU A 342 -13.04 -20.95 2.73
C LEU A 342 -14.55 -20.80 2.81
N GLU A 343 -15.10 -21.02 3.99
CA GLU A 343 -16.49 -20.70 4.32
C GLU A 343 -16.70 -19.18 4.35
N GLN A 344 -17.95 -18.73 4.18
CA GLN A 344 -18.29 -17.32 4.01
C GLN A 344 -17.82 -16.45 5.19
N ASP A 345 -17.91 -16.96 6.42
CA ASP A 345 -17.53 -16.29 7.66
C ASP A 345 -16.13 -16.69 8.18
N ALA A 346 -15.33 -17.38 7.35
CA ALA A 346 -13.96 -17.75 7.69
C ALA A 346 -13.06 -16.52 7.90
N THR A 347 -12.26 -16.57 8.95
CA THR A 347 -11.31 -15.54 9.39
C THR A 347 -9.90 -15.79 8.83
N GLY A 348 -8.94 -14.93 9.18
CA GLY A 348 -7.53 -15.18 8.94
C GLY A 348 -7.00 -16.40 9.70
N GLU A 349 -7.54 -16.67 10.88
CA GLU A 349 -7.17 -17.84 11.70
C GLU A 349 -7.57 -19.14 11.02
N ASP A 350 -8.79 -19.23 10.49
CA ASP A 350 -9.24 -20.39 9.71
C ASP A 350 -8.36 -20.63 8.48
N ALA A 351 -7.98 -19.56 7.78
CA ALA A 351 -7.08 -19.66 6.64
C ALA A 351 -5.67 -20.14 7.05
N LEU A 352 -5.12 -19.65 8.17
CA LEU A 352 -3.83 -20.09 8.69
C LEU A 352 -3.84 -21.57 9.08
N ARG A 353 -4.92 -22.04 9.74
CA ARG A 353 -5.09 -23.46 10.08
C ARG A 353 -5.08 -24.31 8.82
N GLY A 354 -5.85 -23.93 7.81
CA GLY A 354 -5.86 -24.64 6.52
C GLY A 354 -4.50 -24.66 5.83
N TRP A 355 -3.74 -23.56 5.91
CA TRP A 355 -2.38 -23.51 5.37
C TRP A 355 -1.40 -24.43 6.11
N LEU A 356 -1.45 -24.46 7.44
CA LEU A 356 -0.61 -25.32 8.27
C LEU A 356 -0.92 -26.80 7.98
N VAL A 357 -2.20 -27.17 7.89
CA VAL A 357 -2.59 -28.53 7.51
C VAL A 357 -2.06 -28.88 6.12
N ALA A 358 -2.24 -28.01 5.13
CA ALA A 358 -1.76 -28.25 3.77
C ALA A 358 -0.23 -28.41 3.72
N ALA A 359 0.51 -27.58 4.46
CA ALA A 359 1.97 -27.62 4.50
C ALA A 359 2.50 -28.85 5.25
N TYR A 360 1.88 -29.24 6.38
CA TYR A 360 2.23 -30.49 7.07
C TYR A 360 1.88 -31.72 6.24
N ALA A 361 0.73 -31.73 5.57
CA ALA A 361 0.35 -32.83 4.69
C ALA A 361 1.33 -32.97 3.52
N ALA A 362 1.84 -31.86 2.98
CA ALA A 362 2.88 -31.87 1.96
C ALA A 362 4.23 -32.41 2.51
N ASP A 363 4.58 -32.08 3.75
CA ASP A 363 5.81 -32.57 4.39
C ASP A 363 5.76 -34.07 4.71
N ILE A 364 4.63 -34.55 5.24
CA ILE A 364 4.36 -35.98 5.52
C ILE A 364 4.23 -36.78 4.22
N GLY A 365 3.60 -36.19 3.20
CA GLY A 365 3.24 -36.81 1.95
C GLY A 365 4.32 -36.80 0.86
N LYS A 366 5.59 -36.49 1.17
CA LYS A 366 6.69 -36.38 0.17
C LYS A 366 6.88 -37.61 -0.73
N SER A 367 6.26 -38.76 -0.44
CA SER A 367 6.27 -39.98 -1.26
C SER A 367 5.05 -40.16 -2.19
N SER A 368 4.00 -39.35 -2.08
CA SER A 368 2.69 -39.61 -2.72
C SER A 368 2.05 -38.33 -3.30
N HIS A 369 1.52 -38.40 -4.53
CA HIS A 369 0.86 -37.26 -5.18
C HIS A 369 -0.43 -36.77 -4.50
N GLU A 370 -1.08 -37.64 -3.72
CA GLU A 370 -2.26 -37.29 -2.94
C GLU A 370 -2.05 -37.82 -1.51
N PRO A 371 -2.13 -36.97 -0.47
CA PRO A 371 -1.97 -37.44 0.89
C PRO A 371 -3.12 -38.41 1.23
N SER A 372 -2.77 -39.53 1.86
CA SER A 372 -3.77 -40.46 2.37
C SER A 372 -4.63 -39.77 3.42
N ALA A 373 -5.86 -40.27 3.64
CA ALA A 373 -6.73 -39.77 4.71
C ALA A 373 -6.02 -39.79 6.08
N SER A 374 -5.14 -40.78 6.32
CA SER A 374 -4.31 -40.85 7.53
C SER A 374 -3.27 -39.72 7.62
N ALA A 375 -2.61 -39.37 6.52
CA ALA A 375 -1.64 -38.28 6.48
C ALA A 375 -2.30 -36.91 6.67
N LEU A 376 -3.51 -36.73 6.13
CA LEU A 376 -4.32 -35.53 6.38
C LEU A 376 -4.75 -35.42 7.84
N GLN A 377 -5.13 -36.54 8.46
CA GLN A 377 -5.48 -36.57 9.88
C GLN A 377 -4.25 -36.24 10.75
N GLU A 378 -3.09 -36.84 10.47
CA GLU A 378 -1.84 -36.55 11.19
C GLU A 378 -1.43 -35.07 11.05
N ALA A 379 -1.56 -34.50 9.84
CA ALA A 379 -1.31 -33.09 9.59
C ALA A 379 -2.27 -32.17 10.37
N TYR A 380 -3.54 -32.57 10.49
CA TYR A 380 -4.56 -31.86 11.26
C TYR A 380 -4.27 -31.88 12.76
N ASP A 381 -3.91 -33.05 13.31
CA ASP A 381 -3.58 -33.20 14.73
C ASP A 381 -2.33 -32.35 15.06
N LYS A 382 -1.29 -32.40 14.22
CA LYS A 382 -0.08 -31.59 14.38
C LYS A 382 -0.38 -30.08 14.29
N MET A 383 -1.29 -29.67 13.40
CA MET A 383 -1.73 -28.28 13.33
C MET A 383 -2.36 -27.82 14.64
N ASN A 384 -3.27 -28.62 15.22
CA ASN A 384 -3.93 -28.28 16.48
C ASN A 384 -2.96 -28.12 17.65
N ASP A 385 -1.91 -28.94 17.69
CA ASP A 385 -0.88 -28.85 18.73
C ASP A 385 -0.05 -27.55 18.64
N VAL A 386 0.27 -27.09 17.43
CA VAL A 386 1.13 -25.91 17.22
C VAL A 386 0.38 -24.59 17.10
N PHE A 387 -0.93 -24.63 16.78
CA PHE A 387 -1.67 -23.43 16.39
C PHE A 387 -1.79 -22.39 17.52
N PRO A 388 -2.09 -22.75 18.79
CA PRO A 388 -2.20 -21.76 19.86
C PRO A 388 -0.93 -20.92 20.12
N PRO A 389 0.28 -21.51 20.27
CA PRO A 389 1.50 -20.71 20.41
C PRO A 389 1.85 -19.94 19.12
N PHE A 390 1.63 -20.55 17.94
CA PHE A 390 1.83 -19.89 16.65
C PHE A 390 0.97 -18.62 16.52
N LEU A 391 -0.32 -18.73 16.82
CA LEU A 391 -1.26 -17.61 16.75
C LEU A 391 -0.90 -16.49 17.73
N SER A 392 -0.52 -16.85 18.95
CA SER A 392 -0.11 -15.90 19.99
C SER A 392 1.13 -15.11 19.57
N GLU A 393 2.14 -15.78 19.01
CA GLU A 393 3.34 -15.12 18.49
C GLU A 393 3.00 -14.25 17.27
N LEU A 394 2.15 -14.72 16.36
CA LEU A 394 1.74 -13.99 15.17
C LEU A 394 1.04 -12.67 15.52
N GLN A 395 0.10 -12.70 16.47
CA GLN A 395 -0.59 -11.51 16.98
C GLN A 395 0.38 -10.57 17.72
N ALA A 396 1.30 -11.11 18.53
CA ALA A 396 2.32 -10.32 19.21
C ALA A 396 3.28 -9.60 18.24
N LYS A 397 3.48 -10.14 17.03
CA LYS A 397 4.25 -9.51 15.94
C LYS A 397 3.45 -8.44 15.17
N GLY A 398 2.17 -8.24 15.49
CA GLY A 398 1.34 -7.16 14.94
C GLY A 398 0.53 -7.54 13.71
N TRP A 399 0.33 -8.82 13.42
CA TRP A 399 -0.54 -9.30 12.34
C TRP A 399 -2.02 -9.27 12.73
N HIS A 400 -2.88 -8.85 11.81
CA HIS A 400 -4.34 -8.96 11.94
C HIS A 400 -4.81 -10.33 11.46
N THR A 401 -5.23 -11.18 12.41
CA THR A 401 -5.67 -12.56 12.16
C THR A 401 -7.19 -12.68 12.04
N ASP A 402 -7.94 -11.64 12.38
CA ASP A 402 -9.40 -11.62 12.32
C ASP A 402 -9.95 -11.66 10.89
N ARG A 403 -9.12 -11.34 9.87
CA ARG A 403 -9.56 -11.24 8.48
C ARG A 403 -8.55 -11.85 7.51
N PHE A 404 -9.07 -12.57 6.52
CA PHE A 404 -8.30 -13.05 5.36
C PHE A 404 -8.80 -12.38 4.09
N LEU A 405 -7.88 -11.77 3.32
CA LEU A 405 -8.19 -11.09 2.06
C LEU A 405 -7.84 -11.99 0.88
N ASP A 406 -8.80 -12.83 0.45
CA ASP A 406 -8.64 -13.76 -0.68
C ASP A 406 -8.69 -13.08 -2.07
N GLY A 407 -9.24 -11.87 -2.15
CA GLY A 407 -9.33 -11.05 -3.37
C GLY A 407 -10.32 -11.53 -4.44
N THR A 408 -10.80 -12.77 -4.41
CA THR A 408 -11.70 -13.31 -5.45
C THR A 408 -13.15 -13.39 -5.00
N GLY A 409 -13.43 -13.35 -3.70
CA GLY A 409 -14.77 -13.43 -3.14
C GLY A 409 -15.47 -14.77 -3.35
N SER A 410 -14.76 -15.81 -3.79
CA SER A 410 -15.32 -17.15 -3.98
C SER A 410 -15.21 -17.96 -2.68
N ARG A 411 -16.21 -17.79 -1.82
CA ARG A 411 -16.40 -18.56 -0.57
C ARG A 411 -17.64 -19.44 -0.66
N PHE A 412 -17.74 -20.47 0.17
CA PHE A 412 -18.91 -21.35 0.25
C PHE A 412 -19.70 -21.11 1.53
N SER A 413 -20.96 -21.53 1.54
CA SER A 413 -21.83 -21.60 2.72
C SER A 413 -22.65 -22.88 2.60
N TRP A 414 -23.04 -23.46 3.73
CA TRP A 414 -23.88 -24.65 3.79
C TRP A 414 -25.35 -24.36 3.55
#